data_AF-A0A2W5KA44-F1
#
_entry.id   AF-A0A2W5KA44-F1
#
_cell.length_a   1.000
_cell.length_b   1.000
_cell.length_c   1.000
_cell.angle_alpha   90.00
_cell.angle_beta   90.00
_cell.angle_gamma   90.00
#
_symmetry.space_group_name_H-M   'P 1'
#
loop_
_entity.id
_entity.type
_entity.pdbx_description
1 polymer ?
#
loop_
_entity_poly.entity_id
_entity_poly.type
_entity_poly.pdbx_seq_one_letter_code
_entity_poly.pdbx_strand_id
1 'polypeptide(L)'
;MSFVVVSSHEDANGKDLQQPGDSVAVFTAQGPAQARYAARLAAIEAQARGEAQAAGSTGWVALLQLPIPAADVDEALETLEIVIEETDDVEGELGDLILDYQGTVYAPSGDRPFAREQAIDNLQAWLS
;
A
#
# COMPACT_ATOMS: atom_id res chain seq x y z
N MET A 1 -12.00 -13.90 -7.16
CA MET A 1 -10.79 -13.08 -7.04
C MET A 1 -11.23 -11.63 -6.98
N SER A 2 -10.63 -10.88 -6.07
CA SER A 2 -10.78 -9.42 -5.96
C SER A 2 -9.40 -8.79 -6.07
N PHE A 3 -9.35 -7.51 -6.42
CA PHE A 3 -8.13 -6.73 -6.51
C PHE A 3 -8.16 -5.68 -5.41
N VAL A 4 -7.07 -5.56 -4.67
CA VAL A 4 -6.98 -4.64 -3.53
C VAL A 4 -5.86 -3.66 -3.81
N VAL A 5 -6.14 -2.37 -3.64
CA VAL A 5 -5.11 -1.34 -3.63
C VAL A 5 -4.90 -0.93 -2.18
N VAL A 6 -3.70 -1.16 -1.67
CA VAL A 6 -3.27 -0.70 -0.34
C VAL A 6 -2.23 0.39 -0.52
N SER A 7 -2.27 1.43 0.29
CA SER A 7 -1.28 2.51 0.27
C SER A 7 -1.06 3.11 1.65
N SER A 8 0.17 3.57 1.89
CA SER A 8 0.52 4.43 3.02
C SER A 8 1.20 5.71 2.52
N HIS A 9 0.99 6.83 3.22
CA HIS A 9 1.79 8.04 3.06
C HIS A 9 1.98 8.72 4.41
N GLU A 10 3.22 8.75 4.89
CA GLU A 10 3.58 9.20 6.24
C GLU A 10 4.66 10.28 6.20
N ASP A 11 4.61 11.23 7.13
CA ASP A 11 5.71 12.17 7.35
C ASP A 11 6.94 11.48 8.01
N ALA A 12 8.04 12.22 8.15
CA ALA A 12 9.26 11.71 8.79
C ALA A 12 9.09 11.27 10.27
N ASN A 13 7.96 11.60 10.91
CA ASN A 13 7.65 11.18 12.28
C ASN A 13 6.62 10.04 12.34
N GLY A 14 6.23 9.48 11.19
CA GLY A 14 5.22 8.42 11.10
C GLY A 14 3.77 8.93 11.22
N LYS A 15 3.54 10.25 11.05
CA LYS A 15 2.17 10.78 11.00
C LYS A 15 1.57 10.48 9.64
N ASP A 16 0.39 9.86 9.63
CA ASP A 16 -0.40 9.64 8.42
C ASP A 16 -0.81 10.97 7.75
N LEU A 17 -0.54 11.07 6.46
CA LEU A 17 -0.85 12.21 5.58
C LEU A 17 -2.00 11.92 4.62
N GLN A 18 -2.56 10.70 4.66
CA GLN A 18 -3.67 10.30 3.81
C GLN A 18 -5.00 10.85 4.30
N GLN A 19 -5.97 10.95 3.38
CA GLN A 19 -7.35 11.21 3.76
C GLN A 19 -8.02 9.91 4.21
N PRO A 20 -9.03 9.97 5.09
CA PRO A 20 -9.81 8.79 5.46
C PRO A 20 -10.35 8.05 4.21
N GLY A 21 -10.10 6.74 4.13
CA GLY A 21 -10.52 5.90 3.00
C GLY A 21 -9.56 5.90 1.81
N ASP A 22 -8.42 6.59 1.86
CA ASP A 22 -7.40 6.49 0.81
C ASP A 22 -6.55 5.21 0.91
N SER A 23 -6.40 4.67 2.11
CA SER A 23 -5.44 3.61 2.41
C SER A 23 -5.78 2.28 1.76
N VAL A 24 -7.07 1.90 1.68
CA VAL A 24 -7.49 0.62 1.08
C VAL A 24 -8.71 0.79 0.18
N ALA A 25 -8.69 0.13 -0.98
CA ALA A 25 -9.82 0.04 -1.88
C ALA A 25 -9.89 -1.35 -2.54
N VAL A 26 -11.11 -1.88 -2.68
CA VAL A 26 -11.37 -3.22 -3.23
C VAL A 26 -12.13 -3.13 -4.54
N PHE A 27 -11.75 -3.97 -5.50
CA PHE A 27 -12.30 -3.99 -6.86
C PHE A 27 -12.59 -5.42 -7.31
N THR A 28 -13.66 -5.60 -8.07
CA THR A 28 -14.01 -6.89 -8.69
C THR A 28 -13.29 -7.11 -10.03
N ALA A 29 -12.55 -6.13 -10.53
CA ALA A 29 -11.85 -6.17 -11.80
C ALA A 29 -10.50 -5.43 -11.74
N GLN A 30 -9.52 -5.92 -12.50
CA GLN A 30 -8.15 -5.40 -12.48
C GLN A 30 -8.04 -3.97 -13.04
N GLY A 31 -8.75 -3.65 -14.12
CA GLY A 31 -8.66 -2.34 -14.78
C GLY A 31 -8.98 -1.16 -13.85
N PRO A 32 -10.13 -1.16 -13.14
CA PRO A 32 -10.42 -0.17 -12.11
C PRO A 32 -9.38 -0.12 -10.98
N ALA A 33 -8.86 -1.28 -10.55
CA ALA A 33 -7.83 -1.35 -9.53
C ALA A 33 -6.51 -0.69 -9.98
N GLN A 34 -6.09 -0.94 -11.22
CA GLN A 34 -4.92 -0.29 -11.83
C GLN A 34 -5.11 1.23 -11.96
N ALA A 35 -6.32 1.69 -12.30
CA ALA A 35 -6.63 3.11 -12.33
C ALA A 35 -6.54 3.75 -10.93
N ARG A 36 -7.03 3.06 -9.89
CA ARG A 36 -6.90 3.52 -8.49
C ARG A 36 -5.45 3.53 -8.03
N TYR A 37 -4.68 2.49 -8.36
CA TYR A 37 -3.25 2.39 -8.08
C TYR A 37 -2.48 3.58 -8.66
N ALA A 38 -2.64 3.85 -9.96
CA ALA A 38 -1.99 4.98 -10.62
C ALA A 38 -2.44 6.33 -10.03
N ALA A 39 -3.74 6.48 -9.71
CA ALA A 39 -4.25 7.68 -9.09
C ALA A 39 -3.67 7.91 -7.69
N ARG A 40 -3.51 6.85 -6.89
CA ARG A 40 -2.88 6.98 -5.56
C ARG A 40 -1.41 7.33 -5.66
N LEU A 41 -0.66 6.72 -6.57
CA LEU A 41 0.74 7.08 -6.78
C LEU A 41 0.90 8.57 -7.12
N ALA A 42 0.13 9.05 -8.10
CA ALA A 42 0.15 10.45 -8.48
C ALA A 42 -0.23 11.39 -7.34
N ALA A 43 -1.22 11.01 -6.52
CA ALA A 43 -1.66 11.81 -5.38
C ALA A 43 -0.60 11.87 -4.26
N ILE A 44 0.05 10.74 -3.94
CA ILE A 44 1.16 10.70 -2.98
C ILE A 44 2.31 11.58 -3.47
N GLU A 45 2.70 11.43 -4.73
CA GLU A 45 3.78 12.24 -5.31
C GLU A 45 3.42 13.73 -5.25
N ALA A 46 2.21 14.12 -5.66
CA ALA A 46 1.78 15.52 -5.63
C ALA A 46 1.79 16.11 -4.21
N GLN A 47 1.34 15.34 -3.21
CA GLN A 47 1.38 15.75 -1.81
C GLN A 47 2.81 15.87 -1.29
N ALA A 48 3.67 14.89 -1.56
CA ALA A 48 5.07 14.93 -1.13
C ALA A 48 5.83 16.13 -1.72
N ARG A 49 5.54 16.51 -2.97
CA ARG A 49 6.11 17.71 -3.61
C ARG A 49 5.60 19.03 -2.99
N GLY A 50 4.38 19.04 -2.45
CA GLY A 50 3.76 20.22 -1.85
C GLY A 50 4.07 20.43 -0.37
N GLU A 51 4.09 19.37 0.44
CA GLU A 51 4.12 19.44 1.91
C GLU A 51 5.46 19.02 2.54
N ALA A 52 6.29 18.21 1.87
CA ALA A 52 7.36 17.45 2.53
C ALA A 52 8.81 17.87 2.23
N GLN A 53 9.06 19.02 1.58
CA GLN A 53 10.45 19.40 1.26
C GLN A 53 11.32 19.82 2.48
N ALA A 54 10.75 20.02 3.67
CA ALA A 54 11.53 20.40 4.85
C ALA A 54 11.94 19.22 5.74
N ALA A 55 11.09 18.20 5.92
CA ALA A 55 11.32 17.08 6.83
C ALA A 55 11.41 15.71 6.13
N GLY A 56 10.86 15.58 4.92
CA GLY A 56 10.71 14.32 4.19
C GLY A 56 9.44 13.55 4.54
N SER A 57 9.08 12.61 3.67
CA SER A 57 7.94 11.69 3.81
C SER A 57 8.24 10.34 3.14
N THR A 58 7.49 9.31 3.50
CA THR A 58 7.53 8.00 2.83
C THR A 58 6.15 7.68 2.31
N GLY A 59 6.04 7.29 1.05
CA GLY A 59 4.77 6.86 0.47
C GLY A 59 4.91 5.66 -0.43
N TRP A 60 3.97 4.73 -0.34
CA TRP A 60 3.96 3.51 -1.14
C TRP A 60 2.53 3.07 -1.49
N VAL A 61 2.42 2.32 -2.58
CA VAL A 61 1.18 1.72 -3.06
C VAL A 61 1.46 0.30 -3.52
N ALA A 62 0.61 -0.64 -3.14
CA ALA A 62 0.61 -2.02 -3.59
C ALA A 62 -0.73 -2.35 -4.26
N LEU A 63 -0.67 -3.04 -5.40
CA LEU A 63 -1.82 -3.67 -6.04
C LEU A 63 -1.74 -5.17 -5.79
N LEU A 64 -2.72 -5.72 -5.08
CA LEU A 64 -2.81 -7.13 -4.74
C LEU A 64 -3.96 -7.82 -5.48
N GLN A 65 -3.82 -9.12 -5.72
CA GLN A 65 -4.88 -9.99 -6.20
C GLN A 65 -5.19 -11.03 -5.13
N LEU A 66 -6.36 -10.93 -4.50
CA LEU A 66 -6.79 -11.90 -3.50
C LEU A 66 -7.24 -13.22 -4.16
N PRO A 67 -6.87 -14.37 -3.56
CA PRO A 67 -7.27 -15.68 -4.06
C PRO A 67 -8.79 -15.89 -3.92
N ILE A 68 -9.38 -15.30 -2.89
CA ILE A 68 -10.82 -15.35 -2.58
C ILE A 68 -11.44 -13.98 -2.92
N PRO A 69 -12.66 -13.94 -3.52
CA PRO A 69 -13.37 -12.67 -3.67
C PRO A 69 -13.71 -12.08 -2.29
N ALA A 70 -13.38 -10.80 -2.10
CA ALA A 70 -13.86 -9.97 -1.00
C ALA A 70 -14.91 -8.97 -1.54
N ALA A 71 -16.01 -8.78 -0.81
CA ALA A 71 -17.11 -7.88 -1.16
C ALA A 71 -16.84 -6.42 -0.76
N ASP A 72 -16.08 -6.21 0.32
CA ASP A 72 -15.74 -4.90 0.85
C ASP A 72 -14.32 -4.88 1.45
N VAL A 73 -13.95 -3.75 2.05
CA VAL A 73 -12.63 -3.53 2.65
C VAL A 73 -12.42 -4.44 3.85
N ASP A 74 -13.44 -4.64 4.69
CA ASP A 74 -13.30 -5.41 5.93
C ASP A 74 -13.02 -6.89 5.60
N GLU A 75 -13.79 -7.48 4.68
CA GLU A 75 -13.54 -8.85 4.19
C GLU A 75 -12.16 -9.00 3.52
N ALA A 76 -11.70 -7.96 2.81
CA ALA A 76 -10.39 -7.97 2.17
C ALA A 76 -9.25 -7.93 3.19
N LEU A 77 -9.39 -7.14 4.26
CA LEU A 77 -8.42 -7.07 5.34
C LEU A 77 -8.40 -8.37 6.15
N GLU A 78 -9.56 -8.94 6.47
CA GLU A 78 -9.66 -10.26 7.12
C GLU A 78 -8.99 -11.35 6.27
N THR A 79 -9.19 -11.34 4.95
CA THR A 79 -8.52 -12.29 4.05
C THR A 79 -6.99 -12.13 4.08
N LEU A 80 -6.49 -10.88 4.11
CA LEU A 80 -5.05 -10.62 4.18
C LEU A 80 -4.46 -11.03 5.53
N GLU A 81 -5.17 -10.77 6.63
CA GLU A 81 -4.81 -11.20 7.99
C GLU A 81 -4.68 -12.72 8.05
N ILE A 82 -5.68 -13.47 7.57
CA ILE A 82 -5.64 -14.95 7.52
C ILE A 82 -4.43 -15.45 6.73
N VAL A 83 -4.15 -14.87 5.55
CA VAL A 83 -2.98 -15.26 4.75
C VAL A 83 -1.70 -15.05 5.55
N ILE A 84 -1.57 -13.93 6.26
CA ILE A 84 -0.38 -13.62 7.09
C ILE A 84 -0.28 -14.56 8.30
N GLU A 85 -1.38 -14.87 8.97
CA GLU A 85 -1.39 -15.73 10.16
C GLU A 85 -1.16 -17.21 9.84
N GLU A 86 -1.71 -17.71 8.74
CA GLU A 86 -1.62 -19.12 8.36
C GLU A 86 -0.30 -19.47 7.67
N THR A 87 0.46 -18.47 7.22
CA THR A 87 1.72 -18.66 6.48
C THR A 87 2.89 -18.07 7.26
N ASP A 88 3.72 -18.95 7.85
CA ASP A 88 4.97 -18.58 8.54
C ASP A 88 6.02 -17.94 7.57
N ASP A 89 5.70 -17.75 6.28
CA ASP A 89 6.57 -17.21 5.22
C ASP A 89 5.86 -16.14 4.37
N VAL A 90 5.89 -14.91 4.88
CA VAL A 90 5.19 -13.75 4.33
C VAL A 90 5.91 -13.17 3.12
N GLU A 91 7.25 -13.26 3.07
CA GLU A 91 8.03 -12.87 1.88
C GLU A 91 7.62 -13.71 0.66
N GLY A 92 7.19 -14.96 0.88
CA GLY A 92 6.57 -15.82 -0.10
C GLY A 92 5.11 -15.46 -0.42
N GLU A 93 4.17 -15.74 0.49
CA GLU A 93 2.75 -15.79 0.13
C GLU A 93 2.09 -14.42 -0.03
N LEU A 94 2.34 -13.46 0.87
CA LEU A 94 1.86 -12.08 0.66
C LEU A 94 2.58 -11.43 -0.52
N GLY A 95 3.85 -11.78 -0.69
CA GLY A 95 4.64 -11.44 -1.88
C GLY A 95 3.96 -11.91 -3.17
N ASP A 96 3.46 -13.14 -3.22
CA ASP A 96 2.81 -13.71 -4.40
C ASP A 96 1.47 -13.06 -4.74
N LEU A 97 0.80 -12.42 -3.77
CA LEU A 97 -0.43 -11.67 -4.01
C LEU A 97 -0.18 -10.33 -4.69
N ILE A 98 1.00 -9.73 -4.57
CA ILE A 98 1.30 -8.41 -5.11
C ILE A 98 1.56 -8.49 -6.62
N LEU A 99 0.69 -7.85 -7.39
CA LEU A 99 0.81 -7.68 -8.83
C LEU A 99 1.72 -6.51 -9.22
N ASP A 100 1.70 -5.43 -8.45
CA ASP A 100 2.51 -4.24 -8.70
C ASP A 100 2.78 -3.49 -7.38
N TYR A 101 3.94 -2.86 -7.29
CA TYR A 101 4.38 -2.10 -6.13
C TYR A 101 5.25 -0.93 -6.56
N GLN A 102 4.98 0.23 -5.95
CA GLN A 102 5.82 1.41 -6.06
C GLN A 102 5.88 2.09 -4.70
N GLY A 103 7.10 2.37 -4.24
CA GLY A 103 7.35 3.07 -2.98
C GLY A 103 8.52 4.04 -3.11
N THR A 104 8.40 5.19 -2.47
CA THR A 104 9.41 6.25 -2.50
C THR A 104 9.54 6.89 -1.13
N VAL A 105 10.79 7.07 -0.71
CA VAL A 105 11.16 8.00 0.35
C VAL A 105 11.45 9.34 -0.30
N TYR A 106 10.59 10.32 -0.04
CA TYR A 106 10.72 11.70 -0.50
C TYR A 106 11.55 12.46 0.50
N ALA A 107 12.76 12.87 0.12
CA ALA A 107 13.68 13.54 1.03
C ALA A 107 14.25 14.83 0.42
N PRO A 108 14.60 15.84 1.24
CA PRO A 108 15.19 17.08 0.73
C PRO A 108 16.50 16.87 -0.04
N SER A 109 17.25 15.82 0.32
CA SER A 109 18.51 15.42 -0.32
C SER A 109 18.31 14.65 -1.64
N GLY A 110 17.07 14.39 -2.04
CA GLY A 110 16.71 13.60 -3.20
C GLY A 110 15.88 12.38 -2.83
N ASP A 111 14.97 12.02 -3.73
CA ASP A 111 14.09 10.87 -3.59
C ASP A 111 14.88 9.57 -3.74
N ARG A 112 14.47 8.53 -3.01
CA ARG A 112 15.02 7.18 -3.15
C ARG A 112 13.91 6.14 -3.11
N PRO A 113 14.09 4.97 -3.75
CA PRO A 113 13.12 3.88 -3.64
C PRO A 113 12.89 3.47 -2.19
N PHE A 114 11.63 3.18 -1.86
CA PHE A 114 11.26 2.49 -0.62
C PHE A 114 11.12 1.00 -0.92
N ALA A 115 11.78 0.15 -0.13
CA ALA A 115 11.85 -1.28 -0.38
C ALA A 115 10.48 -1.95 -0.22
N ARG A 116 10.18 -2.91 -1.09
CA ARG A 116 8.89 -3.62 -1.10
C ARG A 116 8.71 -4.46 0.15
N GLU A 117 9.78 -5.12 0.58
CA GLU A 117 9.84 -5.95 1.78
C GLU A 117 9.48 -5.12 3.01
N GLN A 118 10.00 -3.89 3.09
CA GLN A 118 9.67 -2.99 4.20
C GLN A 118 8.22 -2.48 4.14
N ALA A 119 7.63 -2.34 2.95
CA ALA A 119 6.21 -2.03 2.83
C ALA A 119 5.32 -3.21 3.25
N ILE A 120 5.76 -4.43 2.96
CA ILE A 120 5.12 -5.68 3.42
C ILE A 120 5.16 -5.75 4.94
N ASP A 121 6.32 -5.54 5.57
CA ASP A 121 6.46 -5.52 7.04
C ASP A 121 5.51 -4.48 7.68
N ASN A 122 5.42 -3.29 7.08
CA ASN A 122 4.52 -2.24 7.55
C ASN A 122 3.04 -2.64 7.40
N LEU A 123 2.68 -3.30 6.30
CA LEU A 123 1.32 -3.82 6.08
C LEU A 123 0.97 -4.87 7.13
N GLN A 124 1.88 -5.79 7.45
CA GLN A 124 1.66 -6.77 8.50
C GLN A 124 1.46 -6.12 9.87
N ALA A 125 2.34 -5.19 10.22
CA ALA A 125 2.23 -4.46 11.48
C ALA A 125 0.94 -3.64 11.60
N TRP A 126 0.35 -3.23 10.47
CA TRP A 126 -0.95 -2.56 10.45
C TRP A 126 -2.13 -3.52 10.63
N LEU A 127 -1.97 -4.79 10.24
CA LEU A 127 -3.00 -5.83 10.32
C LEU A 127 -3.01 -6.60 11.66
N SER A 128 -1.96 -6.48 12.49
CA SER A 128 -1.83 -7.12 13.82
C SER A 128 -2.24 -6.23 14.98
#